data_AF-K6GMF1-F1
#
_entry.id   AF-K6GMF1-F1
#
_cell.length_a   1.000
_cell.length_b   1.000
_cell.length_c   1.000
_cell.angle_alpha   90.00
_cell.angle_beta   90.00
_cell.angle_gamma   90.00
#
_symmetry.space_group_name_H-M   'P 1'
#
loop_
_entity.id
_entity.type
_entity.pdbx_description
1 polymer ?
#
loop_
_entity_poly.entity_id
_entity_poly.type
_entity_poly.pdbx_seq_one_letter_code
_entity_poly.pdbx_strand_id
1 'polypeptide(L)' 'MSLVINHNMMAANAARNLSNSYGALATSTQRLSSGLRINTAADDAAGLAIRELMRSDISAINQGVRNANDAIS' A
#
# COMPACT_ATOMS: atom_id res chain seq x y z
N MET A 1 -25.70 -11.67 34.29
CA MET A 1 -25.04 -12.15 33.05
C MET A 1 -26.05 -12.96 32.25
N SER A 2 -26.58 -12.38 31.17
CA SER A 2 -27.57 -13.07 30.33
C SER A 2 -26.88 -14.14 29.48
N LEU A 3 -27.22 -15.41 29.69
CA LEU A 3 -26.78 -16.52 28.85
C LEU A 3 -27.62 -16.51 27.57
N VAL A 4 -27.10 -15.91 26.52
CA VAL A 4 -27.75 -15.86 25.21
C VAL A 4 -27.44 -17.17 24.46
N ILE A 5 -28.38 -18.10 24.43
CA ILE A 5 -28.20 -19.46 23.87
C ILE A 5 -28.15 -19.43 22.32
N ASN A 6 -28.88 -18.51 21.68
CA ASN A 6 -28.99 -18.45 20.21
C ASN A 6 -27.88 -17.62 19.54
N HIS A 7 -27.15 -16.82 20.30
CA HIS A 7 -26.22 -15.83 19.77
C HIS A 7 -25.01 -15.70 20.69
N ASN A 8 -23.84 -16.11 20.18
CA ASN A 8 -22.58 -16.02 20.92
C ASN A 8 -21.85 -14.71 20.56
N MET A 9 -22.08 -13.67 21.36
CA MET A 9 -21.39 -12.38 21.22
C MET A 9 -19.87 -12.48 21.28
N MET A 10 -19.35 -13.36 22.14
CA MET A 10 -17.90 -13.52 22.35
C MET A 10 -17.25 -14.12 21.10
N ALA A 11 -17.87 -15.15 20.52
CA ALA A 11 -17.42 -15.73 19.26
C ALA A 11 -17.52 -14.72 18.10
N ALA A 12 -18.60 -13.95 18.02
CA ALA A 12 -18.74 -12.90 17.00
C ALA A 12 -17.74 -11.76 17.17
N ASN A 13 -17.34 -11.43 18.39
CA ASN A 13 -16.28 -10.46 18.67
C ASN A 13 -14.91 -11.02 18.30
N ALA A 14 -14.62 -12.27 18.67
CA ALA A 14 -13.39 -12.96 18.28
C ALA A 14 -13.25 -13.06 16.75
N ALA A 15 -14.32 -13.42 16.03
CA ALA A 15 -14.34 -13.47 14.57
C ALA A 15 -14.07 -12.09 13.93
N ARG A 16 -14.64 -11.01 14.48
CA ARG A 16 -14.37 -9.64 14.02
C ARG A 16 -12.90 -9.25 14.22
N ASN A 17 -12.33 -9.52 15.40
CA ASN A 17 -10.91 -9.27 15.65
C ASN A 17 -10.02 -10.09 14.71
N LEU A 18 -10.33 -11.37 14.51
CA LEU A 18 -9.61 -12.23 13.59
C LEU A 18 -9.66 -11.70 12.15
N SER A 19 -10.83 -11.25 11.68
CA SER A 19 -10.97 -10.63 10.36
C SER A 19 -10.12 -9.37 10.22
N ASN A 20 -10.07 -8.52 11.26
CA ASN A 20 -9.21 -7.33 11.26
C ASN A 20 -7.72 -7.68 11.22
N SER A 21 -7.30 -8.70 11.99
CA SER A 21 -5.92 -9.19 11.98
C SER A 21 -5.53 -9.77 10.61
N TYR A 22 -6.42 -10.52 9.95
CA TYR A 22 -6.18 -11.00 8.60
C TYR A 22 -6.09 -9.85 7.58
N GLY A 23 -6.93 -8.81 7.71
CA GLY A 23 -6.82 -7.62 6.88
C GLY A 23 -5.47 -6.91 7.03
N ALA A 24 -5.01 -6.71 8.27
CA ALA A 24 -3.70 -6.11 8.54
C ALA A 24 -2.53 -6.97 8.02
N LEU A 25 -2.64 -8.30 8.12
CA LEU A 25 -1.67 -9.24 7.57
C LEU A 25 -1.62 -9.16 6.05
N ALA A 26 -2.77 -9.08 5.37
CA ALA A 26 -2.84 -8.92 3.92
C ALA A 26 -2.14 -7.63 3.46
N THR A 27 -2.39 -6.50 4.14
CA THR A 27 -1.68 -5.24 3.82
C THR A 27 -0.18 -5.35 4.07
N SER A 28 0.23 -5.97 5.18
CA SER A 28 1.65 -6.15 5.52
C SER A 28 2.38 -7.02 4.51
N THR A 29 1.75 -8.12 4.09
CA THR A 29 2.31 -9.02 3.07
C THR A 29 2.38 -8.35 1.70
N GLN A 30 1.39 -7.53 1.33
CA GLN A 30 1.41 -6.75 0.10
C GLN A 30 2.57 -5.73 0.09
N ARG A 31 2.79 -5.02 1.19
CA ARG A 31 3.91 -4.06 1.34
C ARG A 31 5.27 -4.76 1.35
N LEU A 32 5.36 -5.93 1.99
CA LEU A 32 6.56 -6.76 1.98
C LEU A 32 6.90 -7.23 0.56
N SER A 33 5.89 -7.70 -0.19
CA SER A 33 6.08 -8.19 -1.56
C SER A 33 6.45 -7.08 -2.54
N SER A 34 5.92 -5.86 -2.38
CA SER A 34 6.25 -4.74 -3.27
C SER A 34 7.50 -3.98 -2.85
N GLY A 35 7.90 -4.08 -1.57
CA GLY A 35 8.92 -3.23 -0.95
C GLY A 35 8.49 -1.76 -0.80
N LEU A 36 7.24 -1.42 -1.13
CA LEU A 36 6.72 -0.05 -1.13
C LEU A 36 5.73 0.12 0.02
N ARG A 37 5.90 1.22 0.75
CA ARG A 37 4.97 1.59 1.84
C ARG A 37 3.56 1.94 1.33
N ILE A 38 3.49 2.59 0.17
CA ILE A 38 2.25 3.04 -0.48
C ILE A 38 2.11 2.22 -1.74
N ASN A 39 1.18 1.27 -1.79
CA ASN A 39 0.98 0.44 -2.98
C ASN A 39 -0.16 0.94 -3.84
N THR A 40 -1.21 1.45 -3.21
CA THR A 40 -2.43 1.88 -3.89
C THR A 40 -2.82 3.29 -3.50
N ALA A 41 -3.66 3.94 -4.31
CA ALA A 41 -4.21 5.27 -3.99
C ALA A 41 -5.09 5.24 -2.73
N ALA A 42 -5.59 4.06 -2.35
CA ALA A 42 -6.34 3.86 -1.11
C ALA A 42 -5.45 3.90 0.14
N ASP A 43 -4.15 3.56 0.02
CA ASP A 43 -3.19 3.68 1.13
C ASP A 43 -2.86 5.15 1.43
N ASP A 44 -2.55 5.92 0.39
CA ASP A 44 -2.22 7.36 0.45
C ASP A 44 -2.25 7.95 -0.97
N ALA A 45 -3.35 8.61 -1.33
CA ALA A 45 -3.52 9.18 -2.68
C ALA A 45 -2.52 10.31 -2.97
N ALA A 46 -2.24 11.17 -1.98
CA ALA A 46 -1.33 12.30 -2.15
C ALA A 46 0.12 11.81 -2.23
N GLY A 47 0.52 10.91 -1.34
CA GLY A 47 1.85 10.30 -1.36
C GLY A 47 2.10 9.47 -2.61
N LEU A 48 1.08 8.77 -3.13
CA LEU A 48 1.17 8.07 -4.41
C LEU A 48 1.35 9.06 -5.57
N ALA A 49 0.55 10.13 -5.64
CA ALA A 49 0.65 11.13 -6.70
C ALA A 49 2.04 11.80 -6.74
N ILE A 50 2.57 12.18 -5.57
CA ILE A 50 3.92 12.76 -5.46
C ILE A 50 4.98 11.75 -5.92
N ARG A 51 4.84 10.47 -5.56
CA ARG A 51 5.77 9.42 -6.01
C ARG A 51 5.77 9.26 -7.53
N GLU A 52 4.60 9.24 -8.16
CA GLU A 52 4.50 9.10 -9.62
C GLU A 52 5.03 10.35 -10.33
N LEU A 53 4.80 11.55 -9.78
CA LEU A 53 5.42 12.78 -10.27
C LEU A 53 6.95 12.69 -10.22
N MET A 54 7.52 12.31 -9.07
CA MET A 54 8.98 12.15 -8.94
C MET A 54 9.53 11.07 -9.88
N ARG A 55 8.83 9.96 -10.10
CA ARG A 55 9.22 8.94 -11.10
C ARG A 55 9.24 9.53 -12.51
N SER A 56 8.27 10.35 -12.87
CA SER A 56 8.22 11.06 -14.16
C SER A 56 9.43 11.99 -14.31
N ASP A 57 9.72 12.81 -13.31
CA ASP A 57 10.85 13.74 -13.33
C ASP A 57 12.18 13.01 -13.47
N ILE A 58 12.38 11.92 -12.71
CA ILE A 58 13.58 11.07 -12.84
C ILE A 58 13.72 10.51 -14.25
N SER A 59 12.63 10.03 -14.85
CA SER A 59 12.66 9.53 -16.24
C SER A 59 13.02 10.64 -17.23
N ALA A 60 12.44 11.83 -17.07
CA ALA A 60 12.72 12.99 -17.90
C ALA A 60 14.19 13.43 -17.79
N ILE A 61 14.73 13.51 -16.58
CA ILE A 61 16.14 13.84 -16.33
C ILE A 61 17.07 12.81 -16.97
N ASN A 62 16.78 11.52 -16.81
CA ASN A 62 17.59 10.46 -17.45
C ASN A 62 17.60 10.56 -18.97
N GLN A 63 16.48 10.95 -19.59
CA GLN A 63 16.45 11.21 -21.03
C GLN A 63 17.26 12.47 -21.38
N GLY A 64 17.15 13.54 -20.59
CA GLY A 64 17.95 14.75 -20.76
C GLY A 64 19.46 14.46 -20.70
N VAL A 65 19.90 13.61 -19.76
CA VAL A 65 21.29 13.17 -19.65
C VAL A 65 21.72 12.39 -20.90
N ARG A 66 20.89 11.46 -21.40
CA ARG A 66 21.20 10.74 -22.65
C ARG A 66 21.34 11.70 -23.83
N ASN A 67 20.38 12.59 -24.02
CA ASN A 67 20.41 13.61 -25.07
C ASN A 67 21.66 14.50 -25.00
N ALA A 68 22.09 14.87 -23.78
CA ALA A 68 23.30 15.67 -23.58
C ALA A 68 24.57 14.90 -23.94
N ASN A 69 24.65 13.59 -23.63
CA ASN A 69 25.78 12.76 -24.04
C ASN A 69 25.81 12.55 -25.56
N ASP A 70 24.65 12.33 -26.18
CA ASP A 70 24.53 12.22 -27.64
C ASP A 70 24.94 13.51 -28.35
N ALA A 71 24.73 14.67 -27.73
CA ALA A 71 25.17 15.97 -28.27
C ALA A 71 26.68 16.23 -28.12
N ILE A 72 27.36 15.50 -27.23
CA ILE A 72 28.81 15.61 -27.01
C ILE A 72 29.58 14.66 -27.95
N SER A 73 29.01 13.50 -28.28
CA SER A 73 29.61 12.49 -29.17
C SER A 73 29.60 12.90 -30.64
#